data_AF-R1DHZ0-F1
#
_entry.id   AF-R1DHZ0-F1
#
_cell.length_a   1.000
_cell.length_b   1.000
_cell.length_c   1.000
_cell.angle_alpha   90.00
_cell.angle_beta   90.00
_cell.angle_gamma   90.00
#
_symmetry.space_group_name_H-M   'P 1'
#
loop_
_entity.id
_entity.type
_entity.pdbx_description
1 polymer ?
#
loop_
_entity_poly.entity_id
_entity_poly.type
_entity_poly.pdbx_seq_one_letter_code
_entity_poly.pdbx_strand_id
1 'polypeptide(L)'
;MTPPDTTPRPRTGLRLVLARAPFAGPTIRLPESDAEAHFLHRRKILTVNGTHTTLAFLTLALHEPPPHTGLPAGDYELLRAVSDGDGGGGDEDDDEVLRVEETHRMVWSWCVARQLLLLFEFPSEVARAALGCPPDEGDASDRSLADALLAGARIAIERLGRGGDTTKRVLGGGVVNRFETRLKPIATFLDTSCASSKWLRGPSHHARRLAKTVLRRAKLTETAVRLSVLGLVADAERFAVPADGAGAGKKL
;
A
#
# COMPACT_ATOMS: atom_id res chain seq x y z
N MET A 1 44.44 -56.21 15.98
CA MET A 1 44.00 -54.87 16.42
C MET A 1 44.12 -53.95 15.22
N THR A 2 42.98 -53.57 14.64
CA THR A 2 42.88 -52.71 13.45
C THR A 2 42.62 -51.27 13.90
N PRO A 3 43.28 -50.25 13.36
CA PRO A 3 43.07 -48.87 13.79
C PRO A 3 41.67 -48.37 13.36
N PRO A 4 41.06 -47.44 14.12
CA PRO A 4 39.75 -46.89 13.79
C PRO A 4 39.83 -46.00 12.54
N ASP A 5 38.91 -46.23 11.62
CA ASP A 5 38.67 -45.43 10.41
C ASP A 5 38.19 -44.03 10.79
N THR A 6 39.01 -43.01 10.49
CA THR A 6 38.74 -41.59 10.76
C THR A 6 38.21 -40.83 9.55
N THR A 7 37.60 -41.50 8.57
CA THR A 7 36.98 -40.80 7.44
C THR A 7 35.76 -39.98 7.91
N PRO A 8 35.75 -38.64 7.70
CA PRO A 8 34.60 -37.82 8.05
C PRO A 8 33.43 -38.19 7.14
N ARG A 9 32.36 -38.73 7.75
CA ARG A 9 31.12 -39.03 7.03
C ARG A 9 30.58 -37.74 6.40
N PRO A 10 30.21 -37.73 5.11
CA PRO A 10 29.55 -36.59 4.52
C PRO A 10 28.28 -36.31 5.31
N ARG A 11 28.18 -35.09 5.85
CA ARG A 11 26.96 -34.57 6.47
C ARG A 11 25.85 -34.69 5.44
N THR A 12 25.00 -35.70 5.61
CA THR A 12 23.72 -35.83 4.90
C THR A 12 23.04 -34.48 4.95
N GLY A 13 22.93 -33.85 3.78
CA GLY A 13 22.27 -32.57 3.63
C GLY A 13 20.91 -32.63 4.28
N LEU A 14 20.64 -31.68 5.17
CA LEU A 14 19.30 -31.38 5.63
C LEU A 14 18.47 -31.03 4.39
N ARG A 15 17.84 -32.04 3.78
CA ARG A 15 16.66 -31.84 2.96
C ARG A 15 15.63 -31.24 3.91
N LEU A 16 15.57 -29.90 3.94
CA LEU A 16 14.40 -29.19 4.41
C LEU A 16 13.24 -29.79 3.61
N VAL A 17 12.47 -30.65 4.26
CA VAL A 17 11.16 -31.04 3.78
C VAL A 17 10.37 -29.74 3.79
N LEU A 18 10.35 -29.04 2.65
CA LEU A 18 9.48 -27.91 2.41
C LEU A 18 8.07 -28.47 2.61
N ALA A 19 7.53 -28.25 3.81
CA ALA A 19 6.16 -28.59 4.13
C ALA A 19 5.30 -28.02 3.00
N ARG A 20 4.47 -28.88 2.38
CA ARG A 20 3.53 -28.45 1.35
C ARG A 20 2.81 -27.21 1.88
N ALA A 21 2.88 -26.11 1.13
CA ALA A 21 2.23 -24.89 1.55
C ALA A 21 0.75 -25.17 1.83
N PRO A 22 0.18 -24.57 2.90
CA PRO A 22 -1.20 -24.82 3.30
C PRO A 22 -2.22 -24.40 2.24
N PHE A 23 -1.78 -23.67 1.20
CA PHE A 23 -2.57 -23.26 0.07
C PHE A 23 -1.79 -23.52 -1.23
N ALA A 24 -2.48 -24.05 -2.23
CA ALA A 24 -1.95 -24.29 -3.58
C ALA A 24 -3.03 -23.99 -4.62
N GLY A 25 -2.63 -23.67 -5.84
CA GLY A 25 -3.53 -23.37 -6.95
C GLY A 25 -2.82 -22.59 -8.05
N PRO A 26 -3.37 -22.54 -9.26
CA PRO A 26 -2.72 -21.87 -10.41
C PRO A 26 -2.54 -20.36 -10.20
N THR A 27 -3.27 -19.79 -9.23
CA THR A 27 -3.21 -18.36 -8.87
C THR A 27 -2.36 -18.08 -7.64
N ILE A 28 -1.85 -19.10 -6.95
CA ILE A 28 -1.05 -18.96 -5.73
C ILE A 28 0.42 -19.16 -6.10
N ARG A 29 1.20 -18.08 -6.03
CA ARG A 29 2.66 -18.13 -6.14
C ARG A 29 3.29 -18.13 -4.76
N LEU A 30 4.10 -19.15 -4.50
CA LEU A 30 4.96 -19.19 -3.33
C LEU A 30 6.24 -18.44 -3.67
N PRO A 31 6.74 -17.56 -2.79
CA PRO A 31 8.04 -16.94 -2.98
C PRO A 31 9.14 -18.01 -3.01
N GLU A 32 10.05 -17.90 -3.96
CA GLU A 32 11.19 -18.83 -4.10
C GLU A 32 12.39 -18.40 -3.24
N SER A 33 12.35 -17.17 -2.71
CA SER A 33 13.40 -16.58 -1.90
C SER A 33 12.86 -15.74 -0.73
N ASP A 34 13.69 -15.53 0.29
CA ASP A 34 13.38 -14.64 1.42
C ASP A 34 13.13 -13.19 0.96
N ALA A 35 13.85 -12.76 -0.09
CA ALA A 35 13.68 -11.43 -0.68
C ALA A 35 12.30 -11.25 -1.32
N GLU A 36 11.83 -12.26 -2.06
CA GLU A 36 10.46 -12.26 -2.62
C GLU A 36 9.40 -12.32 -1.52
N ALA A 37 9.61 -13.16 -0.50
CA ALA A 37 8.70 -13.25 0.64
C ALA A 37 8.58 -11.89 1.36
N HIS A 38 9.71 -11.22 1.58
CA HIS A 38 9.75 -9.89 2.18
C HIS A 38 9.07 -8.84 1.30
N PHE A 39 9.31 -8.87 -0.02
CA PHE A 39 8.62 -8.01 -0.98
C PHE A 39 7.10 -8.19 -0.93
N LEU A 40 6.61 -9.43 -0.98
CA LEU A 40 5.17 -9.73 -0.95
C LEU A 40 4.53 -9.32 0.38
N HIS A 41 5.21 -9.56 1.50
CA HIS A 41 4.77 -9.11 2.81
C HIS A 41 4.68 -7.58 2.89
N ARG A 42 5.72 -6.88 2.44
CA ARG A 42 5.75 -5.41 2.40
C ARG A 42 4.69 -4.85 1.46
N ARG A 43 4.46 -5.50 0.31
CA ARG A 43 3.40 -5.17 -0.64
C ARG A 43 2.01 -5.31 -0.02
N LYS A 44 1.75 -6.34 0.78
CA LYS A 44 0.47 -6.50 1.50
C LYS A 44 0.27 -5.39 2.54
N ILE A 45 1.32 -5.04 3.28
CA ILE A 45 1.34 -3.95 4.26
C ILE A 45 1.02 -2.60 3.61
N LEU A 46 1.60 -2.34 2.44
CA LEU A 46 1.43 -1.07 1.74
C LEU A 46 0.12 -1.04 0.94
N THR A 47 -0.22 -2.10 0.22
CA THR A 47 -1.39 -2.10 -0.66
C THR A 47 -2.65 -2.35 0.15
N VAL A 48 -2.89 -3.57 0.65
CA VAL A 48 -4.15 -3.91 1.33
C VAL A 48 -4.33 -3.08 2.62
N ASN A 49 -3.37 -3.18 3.54
CA ASN A 49 -3.53 -2.48 4.83
C ASN A 49 -3.44 -0.95 4.64
N GLY A 50 -2.59 -0.48 3.73
CA GLY A 50 -2.44 0.95 3.47
C GLY A 50 -3.67 1.56 2.80
N THR A 51 -4.26 0.92 1.79
CA THR A 51 -5.52 1.37 1.16
C THR A 51 -6.63 1.48 2.20
N HIS A 52 -6.77 0.47 3.05
CA HIS A 52 -7.77 0.47 4.09
C HIS A 52 -7.58 1.61 5.10
N THR A 53 -6.31 1.86 5.47
CA THR A 53 -5.96 2.96 6.37
C THR A 53 -6.23 4.32 5.70
N THR A 54 -5.93 4.47 4.40
CA THR A 54 -6.27 5.70 3.66
C THR A 54 -7.76 5.98 3.69
N LEU A 55 -8.60 4.98 3.41
CA LEU A 55 -10.07 5.12 3.49
C LEU A 55 -10.51 5.54 4.90
N ALA A 56 -9.96 4.92 5.95
CA ALA A 56 -10.28 5.28 7.32
C ALA A 56 -9.91 6.72 7.67
N PHE A 57 -8.72 7.21 7.27
CA PHE A 57 -8.34 8.60 7.53
C PHE A 57 -9.12 9.61 6.70
N LEU A 58 -9.47 9.29 5.45
CA LEU A 58 -10.39 10.12 4.66
C LEU A 58 -11.77 10.21 5.33
N THR A 59 -12.24 9.09 5.87
CA THR A 59 -13.52 9.02 6.59
C THR A 59 -13.48 9.88 7.87
N LEU A 60 -12.40 9.80 8.64
CA LEU A 60 -12.22 10.66 9.81
C LEU A 60 -12.20 12.14 9.43
N ALA A 61 -11.49 12.52 8.36
CA ALA A 61 -11.44 13.91 7.90
C ALA A 61 -12.82 14.43 7.47
N LEU A 62 -13.64 13.60 6.82
CA LEU A 62 -14.99 13.95 6.42
C LEU A 62 -15.93 14.16 7.62
N HIS A 63 -15.83 13.29 8.62
CA HIS A 63 -16.72 13.32 9.79
C HIS A 63 -16.22 14.21 10.93
N GLU A 64 -15.07 14.86 10.77
CA GLU A 64 -14.56 15.80 11.73
C GLU A 64 -15.42 17.07 11.76
N PRO A 65 -16.05 17.39 12.90
CA PRO A 65 -16.85 18.61 12.99
C PRO A 65 -15.95 19.86 12.95
N PRO A 66 -16.46 20.99 12.45
CA PRO A 66 -15.84 22.29 12.69
C PRO A 66 -15.62 22.49 14.21
N PRO A 67 -14.46 23.01 14.65
CA PRO A 67 -13.45 23.73 13.87
C PRO A 67 -12.26 22.86 13.40
N HIS A 68 -12.44 21.56 13.19
CA HIS A 68 -11.38 20.63 12.75
C HIS A 68 -10.18 20.57 13.70
N THR A 69 -10.46 20.30 14.97
CA THR A 69 -9.46 20.34 16.05
C THR A 69 -8.95 18.96 16.49
N GLY A 70 -9.40 17.87 15.85
CA GLY A 70 -8.96 16.54 16.23
C GLY A 70 -9.97 15.44 15.95
N LEU A 71 -9.76 14.29 16.60
CA LEU A 71 -10.45 13.05 16.27
C LEU A 71 -11.98 13.18 16.43
N PRO A 72 -12.79 12.86 15.39
CA PRO A 72 -14.25 12.88 15.52
C PRO A 72 -14.73 11.84 16.54
N ALA A 73 -15.87 12.14 17.18
CA ALA A 73 -16.47 11.27 18.17
C ALA A 73 -17.38 10.24 17.51
N GLY A 74 -16.91 8.99 17.41
CA GLY A 74 -17.73 7.88 16.97
C GLY A 74 -16.98 6.85 16.15
N ASP A 75 -17.71 5.83 15.72
CA ASP A 75 -17.29 4.86 14.72
C ASP A 75 -18.07 5.12 13.44
N TYR A 76 -17.37 5.21 12.31
CA TYR A 76 -17.95 5.63 11.03
C TYR A 76 -17.71 4.55 9.99
N GLU A 77 -18.72 4.28 9.17
CA GLU A 77 -18.54 3.45 8.00
C GLU A 77 -17.51 4.09 7.04
N LEU A 78 -16.62 3.27 6.50
CA LEU A 78 -15.59 3.75 5.59
C LEU A 78 -16.20 4.29 4.30
N LEU A 79 -15.63 5.41 3.83
CA LEU A 79 -15.99 5.98 2.54
C LEU A 79 -15.89 4.97 1.40
N ARG A 80 -16.84 5.09 0.49
CA ARG A 80 -16.85 4.33 -0.75
C ARG A 80 -15.92 4.98 -1.77
N ALA A 81 -15.16 4.15 -2.46
CA ALA A 81 -14.29 4.49 -3.58
C ALA A 81 -14.67 3.72 -4.85
N VAL A 82 -15.76 2.95 -4.81
CA VAL A 82 -16.32 2.20 -5.93
C VAL A 82 -17.83 2.33 -5.85
N SER A 83 -18.46 2.69 -6.96
CA SER A 83 -19.92 2.75 -7.05
C SER A 83 -20.51 1.34 -7.14
N ASP A 84 -21.60 1.11 -6.44
CA ASP A 84 -22.44 -0.07 -6.65
C ASP A 84 -23.19 0.17 -7.96
N GLY A 85 -22.82 -0.50 -9.05
CA GLY A 85 -23.30 -0.23 -10.41
C GLY A 85 -24.81 -0.42 -10.67
N ASP A 86 -25.65 -0.50 -9.64
CA ASP A 86 -27.12 -0.52 -9.72
C ASP A 86 -27.68 0.89 -9.47
N GLY A 87 -27.42 1.78 -10.43
CA GLY A 87 -27.95 3.15 -10.43
C GLY A 87 -29.47 3.17 -10.43
N GLY A 88 -30.07 3.31 -9.25
CA GLY A 88 -31.45 3.72 -9.08
C GLY A 88 -31.55 5.21 -9.38
N GLY A 89 -31.76 5.56 -10.66
CA GLY A 89 -31.78 6.94 -11.15
C GLY A 89 -32.76 7.84 -10.41
N GLY A 90 -32.24 8.63 -9.46
CA GLY A 90 -32.91 9.75 -8.82
C GLY A 90 -31.94 10.92 -8.69
N ASP A 91 -32.46 12.15 -8.76
CA ASP A 91 -31.68 13.40 -8.77
C ASP A 91 -30.92 13.69 -7.43
N GLU A 92 -31.00 12.81 -6.42
CA GLU A 92 -30.24 12.91 -5.16
C GLU A 92 -28.83 12.25 -5.24
N ASP A 93 -28.48 11.66 -6.38
CA ASP A 93 -27.32 10.77 -6.52
C ASP A 93 -26.03 11.46 -7.06
N ASP A 94 -26.13 12.66 -7.63
CA ASP A 94 -24.99 13.34 -8.27
C ASP A 94 -23.87 13.70 -7.27
N ASP A 95 -24.22 14.20 -6.10
CA ASP A 95 -23.25 14.57 -5.06
C ASP A 95 -22.55 13.34 -4.45
N GLU A 96 -23.26 12.21 -4.35
CA GLU A 96 -22.68 10.95 -3.88
C GLU A 96 -21.72 10.38 -4.92
N VAL A 97 -22.13 10.36 -6.20
CA VAL A 97 -21.27 9.93 -7.31
C VAL A 97 -19.99 10.74 -7.36
N LEU A 98 -20.08 12.07 -7.29
CA LEU A 98 -18.91 12.95 -7.27
C LEU A 98 -17.98 12.66 -6.07
N ARG A 99 -18.56 12.40 -4.88
CA ARG A 99 -17.79 12.03 -3.68
C ARG A 99 -17.08 10.69 -3.83
N VAL A 100 -17.73 9.68 -4.40
CA VAL A 100 -17.14 8.37 -4.66
C VAL A 100 -16.00 8.49 -5.67
N GLU A 101 -16.19 9.25 -6.75
CA GLU A 101 -15.16 9.50 -7.74
C GLU A 101 -13.96 10.26 -7.17
N GLU A 102 -14.19 11.29 -6.33
CA GLU A 102 -13.13 12.00 -5.64
C GLU A 102 -12.35 11.08 -4.68
N THR A 103 -13.07 10.31 -3.87
CA THR A 103 -12.47 9.32 -2.96
C THR A 103 -11.63 8.32 -3.75
N HIS A 104 -12.15 7.80 -4.87
CA HIS A 104 -11.42 6.91 -5.77
C HIS A 104 -10.13 7.55 -6.29
N ARG A 105 -10.17 8.81 -6.76
CA ARG A 105 -8.97 9.53 -7.25
C ARG A 105 -7.91 9.68 -6.16
N MET A 106 -8.32 10.02 -4.94
CA MET A 106 -7.40 10.14 -3.80
C MET A 106 -6.78 8.79 -3.44
N VAL A 107 -7.60 7.76 -3.28
CA VAL A 107 -7.15 6.41 -2.93
C VAL A 107 -6.25 5.82 -4.02
N TRP A 108 -6.56 6.05 -5.30
CA TRP A 108 -5.73 5.63 -6.42
C TRP A 108 -4.34 6.25 -6.36
N SER A 109 -4.27 7.57 -6.12
CA SER A 109 -3.01 8.30 -5.97
C SER A 109 -2.15 7.73 -4.83
N TRP A 110 -2.78 7.43 -3.69
CA TRP A 110 -2.13 6.78 -2.55
C TRP A 110 -1.64 5.37 -2.87
N CYS A 111 -2.43 4.56 -3.57
CA CYS A 111 -2.01 3.21 -3.96
C CYS A 111 -0.79 3.24 -4.88
N VAL A 112 -0.77 4.18 -5.84
CA VAL A 112 0.34 4.39 -6.77
C VAL A 112 1.61 4.85 -6.04
N ALA A 113 1.50 5.83 -5.12
CA ALA A 113 2.62 6.27 -4.30
C ALA A 113 3.29 5.10 -3.56
N ARG A 114 2.48 4.17 -3.05
CA ARG A 114 2.96 2.97 -2.35
C ARG A 114 3.63 1.96 -3.28
N GLN A 115 3.16 1.81 -4.52
CA GLN A 115 3.87 0.98 -5.50
C GLN A 115 5.23 1.59 -5.86
N LEU A 116 5.31 2.91 -5.93
CA LEU A 116 6.57 3.63 -6.17
C LEU A 116 7.54 3.45 -4.99
N LEU A 117 7.04 3.49 -3.75
CA LEU A 117 7.85 3.18 -2.57
C LEU A 117 8.36 1.73 -2.60
N LEU A 118 7.53 0.75 -2.99
CA LEU A 118 7.99 -0.64 -3.14
C LEU A 118 9.15 -0.76 -4.14
N LEU A 119 9.05 -0.07 -5.28
CA LEU A 119 10.13 -0.06 -6.28
C LEU A 119 11.37 0.71 -5.84
N PHE A 120 11.23 1.58 -4.85
CA PHE A 120 12.35 2.27 -4.23
C PHE A 120 13.04 1.39 -3.16
N GLU A 121 12.26 0.63 -2.39
CA GLU A 121 12.74 -0.24 -1.31
C GLU A 121 13.35 -1.55 -1.81
N PHE A 122 12.92 -2.06 -2.97
CA PHE A 122 13.32 -3.37 -3.49
C PHE A 122 13.91 -3.28 -4.91
N PRO A 123 14.93 -4.10 -5.23
CA PRO A 123 15.40 -4.28 -6.60
C PRO A 123 14.27 -4.73 -7.54
N SER A 124 14.28 -4.28 -8.79
CA SER A 124 13.21 -4.59 -9.74
C SER A 124 13.17 -6.08 -10.09
N GLU A 125 14.30 -6.77 -10.02
CA GLU A 125 14.46 -8.20 -10.24
C GLU A 125 13.67 -9.00 -9.19
N VAL A 126 13.77 -8.59 -7.91
CA VAL A 126 12.99 -9.20 -6.82
C VAL A 126 11.49 -8.97 -7.03
N ALA A 127 11.10 -7.75 -7.42
CA ALA A 127 9.71 -7.44 -7.72
C ALA A 127 9.17 -8.24 -8.93
N ARG A 128 9.97 -8.42 -9.98
CA ARG A 128 9.62 -9.23 -11.15
C ARG A 128 9.43 -10.68 -10.78
N ALA A 129 10.38 -11.28 -10.07
CA ALA A 129 10.31 -12.67 -9.63
C ALA A 129 9.07 -12.90 -8.74
N ALA A 130 8.88 -12.05 -7.72
CA ALA A 130 7.75 -12.17 -6.79
C ALA A 130 6.38 -12.02 -7.48
N LEU A 131 6.30 -11.23 -8.55
CA LEU A 131 5.08 -11.05 -9.35
C LEU A 131 5.04 -11.97 -10.57
N GLY A 132 6.06 -12.83 -10.73
CA GLY A 132 6.45 -13.59 -11.91
C GLY A 132 6.15 -12.88 -13.23
N CYS A 133 6.68 -11.67 -13.33
CA CYS A 133 6.91 -10.97 -14.58
C CYS A 133 8.18 -11.51 -15.25
N PRO A 134 8.36 -11.33 -16.57
CA PRO A 134 9.58 -11.73 -17.25
C PRO A 134 10.84 -11.11 -16.60
N PRO A 135 11.95 -11.85 -16.50
CA PRO A 135 13.18 -11.36 -15.88
C PRO A 135 13.91 -10.32 -16.74
N ASP A 136 13.60 -10.24 -18.03
CA ASP A 136 14.30 -9.41 -19.00
C ASP A 136 14.23 -7.92 -18.66
N GLU A 137 15.26 -7.17 -19.04
CA GLU A 137 15.23 -5.71 -18.98
C GLU A 137 14.75 -5.11 -20.29
N GLY A 138 13.89 -4.09 -20.19
CA GLY A 138 13.42 -3.34 -21.34
C GLY A 138 12.01 -2.82 -21.14
N ASP A 139 11.54 -2.01 -22.09
CA ASP A 139 10.28 -1.29 -21.94
C ASP A 139 9.07 -2.24 -21.84
N ALA A 140 9.10 -3.39 -22.52
CA ALA A 140 8.02 -4.38 -22.44
C ALA A 140 7.95 -5.03 -21.03
N SER A 141 9.10 -5.37 -20.46
CA SER A 141 9.19 -5.92 -19.13
C SER A 141 8.82 -4.88 -18.07
N ASP A 142 9.27 -3.64 -18.20
CA ASP A 142 8.89 -2.53 -17.31
C ASP A 142 7.37 -2.28 -17.32
N ARG A 143 6.73 -2.37 -18.49
CA ARG A 143 5.27 -2.30 -18.62
C ARG A 143 4.58 -3.46 -17.91
N SER A 144 5.06 -4.68 -18.09
CA SER A 144 4.48 -5.87 -17.44
C SER A 144 4.54 -5.76 -15.91
N LEU A 145 5.69 -5.33 -15.36
CA LEU A 145 5.84 -5.12 -13.93
C LEU A 145 4.93 -3.98 -13.42
N ALA A 146 4.89 -2.85 -14.12
CA ALA A 146 4.00 -1.75 -13.77
C ALA A 146 2.53 -2.20 -13.77
N ASP A 147 2.11 -2.99 -14.76
CA ASP A 147 0.75 -3.50 -14.85
C ASP A 147 0.41 -4.47 -13.72
N ALA A 148 1.32 -5.37 -13.35
CA ALA A 148 1.13 -6.28 -12.23
C ALA A 148 1.00 -5.55 -10.87
N LEU A 149 1.80 -4.51 -10.65
CA LEU A 149 1.71 -3.65 -9.46
C LEU A 149 0.36 -2.92 -9.41
N LEU A 150 -0.01 -2.26 -10.51
CA LEU A 150 -1.24 -1.48 -10.61
C LEU A 150 -2.50 -2.37 -10.59
N ALA A 151 -2.44 -3.60 -11.12
CA ALA A 151 -3.54 -4.56 -11.01
C ALA A 151 -3.82 -4.93 -9.55
N GLY A 152 -2.77 -5.19 -8.76
CA GLY A 152 -2.94 -5.45 -7.33
C GLY A 152 -3.52 -4.25 -6.56
N ALA A 153 -3.12 -3.03 -6.94
CA ALA A 153 -3.71 -1.81 -6.38
C ALA A 153 -5.21 -1.69 -6.72
N ARG A 154 -5.61 -1.94 -7.97
CA ARG A 154 -7.02 -1.94 -8.39
C ARG A 154 -7.84 -2.97 -7.63
N ILE A 155 -7.34 -4.20 -7.49
CA ILE A 155 -8.01 -5.26 -6.72
C ILE A 155 -8.21 -4.83 -5.25
N ALA A 156 -7.22 -4.16 -4.66
CA ALA A 156 -7.34 -3.67 -3.29
C ALA A 156 -8.41 -2.59 -3.15
N ILE A 157 -8.49 -1.65 -4.10
CA ILE A 157 -9.55 -0.62 -4.13
C ILE A 157 -10.91 -1.27 -4.36
N GLU A 158 -11.02 -2.16 -5.35
CA GLU A 158 -12.26 -2.87 -5.68
C GLU A 158 -12.84 -3.62 -4.47
N ARG A 159 -11.96 -4.25 -3.69
CA ARG A 159 -12.38 -5.03 -2.52
C ARG A 159 -12.69 -4.16 -1.30
N LEU A 160 -11.93 -3.10 -1.06
CA LEU A 160 -12.00 -2.31 0.17
C LEU A 160 -12.84 -1.04 0.02
N GLY A 161 -13.00 -0.55 -1.20
CA GLY A 161 -13.69 0.68 -1.54
C GLY A 161 -15.20 0.53 -1.70
N ARG A 162 -15.76 -0.66 -1.50
CA ARG A 162 -17.22 -0.89 -1.51
C ARG A 162 -17.92 -0.49 -0.20
N GLY A 163 -17.16 -0.09 0.83
CA GLY A 163 -17.70 0.16 2.17
C GLY A 163 -17.86 -1.11 3.01
N GLY A 164 -18.74 -1.08 4.00
CA GLY A 164 -19.04 -2.22 4.88
C GLY A 164 -18.02 -2.49 6.00
N ASP A 165 -17.03 -1.62 6.17
CA ASP A 165 -16.15 -1.63 7.34
C ASP A 165 -16.19 -0.29 8.09
N THR A 166 -15.61 -0.23 9.29
CA THR A 166 -15.65 0.94 10.16
C THR A 166 -14.27 1.47 10.58
N THR A 167 -14.19 2.77 10.86
CA THR A 167 -12.95 3.43 11.30
C THR A 167 -12.38 2.79 12.58
N LYS A 168 -13.22 2.38 13.53
CA LYS A 168 -12.83 1.67 14.75
C LYS A 168 -12.17 0.33 14.46
N ARG A 169 -12.69 -0.47 13.52
CA ARG A 169 -12.09 -1.76 13.19
C ARG A 169 -10.70 -1.57 12.56
N VAL A 170 -10.59 -0.67 11.59
CA VAL A 170 -9.32 -0.41 10.88
C VAL A 170 -8.27 0.21 11.79
N LEU A 171 -8.68 1.20 12.58
CA LEU A 171 -7.84 2.01 13.43
C LEU A 171 -7.76 1.51 14.88
N GLY A 172 -8.35 0.35 15.20
CA GLY A 172 -8.36 -0.24 16.54
C GLY A 172 -6.96 -0.57 17.10
N GLY A 173 -5.94 -0.61 16.23
CA GLY A 173 -4.53 -0.67 16.63
C GLY A 173 -3.92 0.68 17.03
N GLY A 174 -4.74 1.72 17.20
CA GLY A 174 -4.37 3.09 17.53
C GLY A 174 -4.23 4.00 16.30
N VAL A 175 -4.94 5.14 16.30
CA VAL A 175 -4.91 6.14 15.21
C VAL A 175 -3.48 6.63 14.98
N VAL A 176 -2.78 7.04 16.05
CA VAL A 176 -1.38 7.51 16.01
C VAL A 176 -0.46 6.44 15.39
N ASN A 177 -0.58 5.20 15.84
CA ASN A 177 0.23 4.09 15.32
C ASN A 177 -0.05 3.84 13.83
N ARG A 178 -1.31 3.91 13.39
CA ARG A 178 -1.67 3.76 11.98
C ARG A 178 -1.16 4.92 11.14
N PHE A 179 -1.23 6.15 11.64
CA PHE A 179 -0.66 7.32 10.98
C PHE A 179 0.86 7.17 10.79
N GLU A 180 1.59 6.95 11.88
CA GLU A 180 3.06 6.87 11.90
C GLU A 180 3.60 5.69 11.07
N THR A 181 2.90 4.56 11.05
CA THR A 181 3.40 3.35 10.36
C THR A 181 2.86 3.15 8.95
N ARG A 182 1.78 3.85 8.53
CA ARG A 182 1.09 3.58 7.24
C ARG A 182 0.92 4.81 6.34
N LEU A 183 0.75 6.00 6.90
CA LEU A 183 0.56 7.24 6.13
C LEU A 183 1.87 8.02 6.05
N LYS A 184 2.41 8.39 7.20
CA LYS A 184 3.60 9.25 7.33
C LYS A 184 4.79 8.74 6.52
N PRO A 185 5.14 7.43 6.50
CA PRO A 185 6.30 6.98 5.72
C PRO A 185 6.17 7.25 4.22
N ILE A 186 4.94 7.26 3.69
CA ILE A 186 4.68 7.56 2.27
C ILE A 186 4.87 9.05 2.01
N ALA A 187 4.37 9.90 2.91
CA ALA A 187 4.62 11.33 2.84
C ALA A 187 6.12 11.64 2.98
N THR A 188 6.83 11.06 3.94
CA THR A 188 8.28 11.23 4.10
C THR A 188 9.05 10.81 2.84
N PHE A 189 8.69 9.69 2.22
CA PHE A 189 9.27 9.25 0.94
C PHE A 189 9.08 10.30 -0.17
N LEU A 190 7.88 10.89 -0.26
CA LEU A 190 7.60 11.94 -1.23
C LEU A 190 8.19 13.29 -0.82
N ASP A 191 8.29 13.62 0.46
CA ASP A 191 8.66 14.96 0.96
C ASP A 191 10.18 15.17 1.07
N THR A 192 10.95 14.13 1.41
CA THR A 192 12.44 14.10 1.36
C THR A 192 12.99 14.45 -0.04
N SER A 193 12.09 14.59 -1.02
CA SER A 193 12.34 14.97 -2.39
C SER A 193 12.08 16.45 -2.73
N CYS A 194 11.77 17.32 -1.75
CA CYS A 194 11.35 18.70 -2.01
C CYS A 194 12.46 19.60 -2.62
N ALA A 195 13.75 19.28 -2.45
CA ALA A 195 14.84 19.93 -3.19
C ALA A 195 15.22 19.18 -4.48
N SER A 196 14.74 17.93 -4.64
CA SER A 196 15.07 17.07 -5.76
C SER A 196 14.28 15.75 -5.67
N SER A 197 13.39 15.42 -6.62
CA SER A 197 12.73 14.12 -6.83
C SER A 197 13.70 12.94 -6.95
N LYS A 198 14.38 12.58 -5.86
CA LYS A 198 15.43 11.55 -5.79
C LYS A 198 14.90 10.18 -6.17
N TRP A 199 13.64 9.87 -5.86
CA TRP A 199 13.03 8.59 -6.26
C TRP A 199 12.68 8.57 -7.77
N LEU A 200 12.28 9.69 -8.37
CA LEU A 200 12.17 9.81 -9.84
C LEU A 200 13.53 9.96 -10.53
N ARG A 201 14.56 10.37 -9.79
CA ARG A 201 15.94 10.30 -10.28
C ARG A 201 16.55 8.92 -10.07
N GLY A 202 16.00 8.11 -9.17
CA GLY A 202 16.45 6.76 -8.84
C GLY A 202 17.94 6.69 -8.44
N PRO A 203 18.38 5.60 -7.81
CA PRO A 203 19.81 5.28 -7.80
C PRO A 203 20.32 4.90 -9.21
N SER A 204 19.43 4.45 -10.10
CA SER A 204 19.76 4.02 -11.45
C SER A 204 18.81 4.60 -12.51
N HIS A 205 19.29 4.64 -13.76
CA HIS A 205 18.47 5.01 -14.91
C HIS A 205 17.25 4.08 -15.07
N HIS A 206 17.42 2.79 -14.78
CA HIS A 206 16.36 1.78 -14.81
C HIS A 206 15.23 2.11 -13.82
N ALA A 207 15.56 2.38 -12.55
CA ALA A 207 14.56 2.70 -11.52
C ALA A 207 13.74 3.96 -11.89
N ARG A 208 14.42 4.98 -12.42
CA ARG A 208 13.78 6.21 -12.93
C ARG A 208 12.81 5.92 -14.08
N ARG A 209 13.22 5.09 -15.05
CA ARG A 209 12.39 4.71 -16.19
C ARG A 209 11.15 3.95 -15.72
N LEU A 210 11.33 2.98 -14.83
CA LEU A 210 10.24 2.17 -14.29
C LEU A 210 9.23 3.01 -13.49
N ALA A 211 9.69 3.92 -12.63
CA ALA A 211 8.80 4.84 -11.89
C ALA A 211 7.95 5.71 -12.84
N LYS A 212 8.55 6.23 -13.91
CA LYS A 212 7.83 6.98 -14.97
C LYS A 212 6.82 6.09 -15.71
N THR A 213 7.17 4.83 -15.97
CA THR A 213 6.25 3.85 -16.57
C THR A 213 5.05 3.62 -15.66
N VAL A 214 5.24 3.43 -14.36
CA VAL A 214 4.14 3.27 -13.38
C VAL A 214 3.22 4.49 -13.40
N LEU A 215 3.76 5.71 -13.30
CA LEU A 215 2.96 6.95 -13.33
C LEU A 215 2.15 7.07 -14.64
N ARG A 216 2.80 6.83 -15.79
CA ARG A 216 2.13 6.88 -17.11
C ARG A 216 1.01 5.85 -17.21
N ARG A 217 1.26 4.61 -16.79
CA ARG A 217 0.25 3.53 -16.79
C ARG A 217 -0.88 3.81 -15.81
N ALA A 218 -0.60 4.51 -14.72
CA ALA A 218 -1.60 4.96 -13.75
C ALA A 218 -2.37 6.21 -14.19
N LYS A 219 -1.99 6.85 -15.30
CA LYS A 219 -2.51 8.14 -15.75
C LYS A 219 -2.41 9.24 -14.69
N LEU A 220 -1.31 9.24 -13.92
CA LEU A 220 -1.05 10.23 -12.88
C LEU A 220 0.24 10.99 -13.18
N THR A 221 0.28 12.25 -12.73
CA THR A 221 1.52 13.03 -12.66
C THR A 221 2.15 12.90 -11.28
N GLU A 222 3.45 13.18 -11.18
CA GLU A 222 4.13 13.27 -9.87
C GLU A 222 3.39 14.27 -8.96
N THR A 223 3.07 15.45 -9.48
CA THR A 223 2.40 16.51 -8.72
C THR A 223 1.07 16.05 -8.16
N ALA A 224 0.24 15.36 -8.96
CA ALA A 224 -1.05 14.85 -8.49
C ALA A 224 -0.88 13.85 -7.33
N VAL A 225 0.08 12.94 -7.44
CA VAL A 225 0.40 11.99 -6.37
C VAL A 225 0.87 12.72 -5.10
N ARG A 226 1.77 13.68 -5.24
CA ARG A 226 2.29 14.47 -4.11
C ARG A 226 1.18 15.25 -3.41
N LEU A 227 0.38 16.01 -4.15
CA LEU A 227 -0.69 16.82 -3.57
C LEU A 227 -1.70 15.95 -2.82
N SER A 228 -2.11 14.81 -3.39
CA SER A 228 -3.05 13.90 -2.75
C SER A 228 -2.47 13.26 -1.47
N VAL A 229 -1.21 12.85 -1.48
CA VAL A 229 -0.58 12.20 -0.32
C VAL A 229 -0.26 13.22 0.78
N LEU A 230 0.40 14.33 0.42
CA LEU A 230 0.83 15.33 1.40
C LEU A 230 -0.37 16.06 2.00
N GLY A 231 -1.42 16.33 1.21
CA GLY A 231 -2.67 16.91 1.70
C GLY A 231 -3.31 16.05 2.79
N LEU A 232 -3.56 14.76 2.50
CA LEU A 232 -4.16 13.88 3.51
C LEU A 232 -3.25 13.66 4.73
N VAL A 233 -1.92 13.63 4.57
CA VAL A 233 -1.04 13.51 5.75
C VAL A 233 -1.08 14.76 6.62
N ALA A 234 -1.02 15.95 6.02
CA ALA A 234 -1.18 17.20 6.76
C ALA A 234 -2.54 17.23 7.47
N ASP A 235 -3.59 16.74 6.81
CA ASP A 235 -4.90 16.64 7.43
C ASP A 235 -4.94 15.64 8.58
N ALA A 236 -4.40 14.45 8.38
CA ALA A 236 -4.43 13.37 9.35
C ALA A 236 -3.54 13.61 10.58
N GLU A 237 -2.55 14.52 10.49
CA GLU A 237 -1.59 14.79 11.56
C GLU A 237 -2.27 15.25 12.85
N ARG A 238 -3.34 16.05 12.75
CA ARG A 238 -4.13 16.50 13.92
C ARG A 238 -4.82 15.36 14.68
N PHE A 239 -5.10 14.24 14.01
CA PHE A 239 -5.64 13.04 14.65
C PHE A 239 -4.56 12.21 15.37
N ALA A 240 -3.29 12.51 15.11
CA ALA A 240 -2.13 11.80 15.65
C ALA A 240 -1.42 12.58 16.76
N VAL A 241 -1.89 13.78 17.13
CA VAL A 241 -1.38 14.52 18.29
C VAL A 241 -1.95 13.86 19.56
N PRO A 242 -1.10 13.44 20.52
CA PRO A 242 -1.58 13.03 21.83
C PRO A 242 -2.39 14.17 22.45
N ALA A 243 -3.63 13.92 22.88
CA ALA A 243 -4.38 14.94 23.58
C ALA A 243 -3.65 15.29 24.88
N ASP A 244 -2.99 16.45 24.91
CA ASP A 244 -2.30 16.94 26.10
C ASP A 244 -3.32 17.01 27.25
N GLY A 245 -3.16 16.13 28.25
CA GLY A 245 -3.87 16.22 29.53
C GLY A 245 -5.29 15.63 29.61
N ALA A 246 -5.84 15.02 28.55
CA ALA A 246 -7.07 14.23 28.70
C ALA A 246 -6.71 12.77 29.01
N GLY A 247 -7.02 12.33 30.23
CA GLY A 247 -6.68 11.02 30.78
C GLY A 247 -6.82 9.84 29.80
N ALA A 248 -5.93 8.87 29.97
CA ALA A 248 -5.87 7.63 29.21
C ALA A 248 -7.25 7.09 28.82
N GLY A 249 -7.52 7.06 27.51
CA GLY A 249 -8.62 6.27 26.94
C GLY A 249 -9.78 7.06 26.35
N LYS A 250 -9.56 7.76 25.24
CA LYS A 250 -10.59 7.78 24.19
C LYS A 250 -10.18 6.78 23.11
N LYS A 251 -10.60 5.52 23.32
CA LYS A 251 -10.67 4.54 22.24
C LYS A 251 -11.89 4.94 21.38
N LEU A 252 -11.71 4.95 20.05
CA LEU A 252 -12.83 4.87 19.11
C LEU A 252 -13.70 3.65 19.47
#